data_AF-A0AAJ0EQD2-F1
#
_entry.id   AF-A0AAJ0EQD2-F1
#
_cell.length_a   1.000
_cell.length_b   1.000
_cell.length_c   1.000
_cell.angle_alpha   90.00
_cell.angle_beta   90.00
_cell.angle_gamma   90.00
#
_symmetry.space_group_name_H-M   'P 1'
#
loop_
_entity.id
_entity.type
_entity.pdbx_description
1 polymer ?
#
loop_
_entity_poly.entity_id
_entity_poly.type
_entity_poly.pdbx_seq_one_letter_code
_entity_poly.pdbx_strand_id
1 'polypeptide(L)'
;MRHQSFEVFSKGSILLAAFAAFAPLCGSFSVTTTSDANVLANAIFNGPGITVLQATFSGAAVSSGTFTDGLGGIGNGAILTSGTAGGALPGGNQYSDNGAAGSDTYCGANTFNAAILTVGIAIDPGYNGVQVEFILASVEEGYVNLQVSMDWCNYRLTDTLQ
;
A
#
# COMPACT_ATOMS: atom_id res chain seq x y z
N MET A 1 12.92 -40.31 30.64
CA MET A 1 12.08 -39.16 30.24
C MET A 1 10.64 -39.60 30.25
N ARG A 2 9.79 -39.01 31.10
CA ARG A 2 8.37 -39.40 31.21
C ARG A 2 7.62 -38.86 29.98
N HIS A 3 7.11 -39.77 29.17
CA HIS A 3 6.07 -39.45 28.19
C HIS A 3 4.77 -39.28 28.97
N GLN A 4 4.18 -38.09 28.94
CA GLN A 4 2.80 -37.88 29.38
C GLN A 4 1.93 -37.91 28.12
N SER A 5 1.18 -39.00 27.97
CA SER A 5 0.13 -39.12 26.95
C SER A 5 -1.03 -38.23 27.35
N PHE A 6 -1.36 -37.26 26.50
CA PHE A 6 -2.55 -36.44 26.63
C PHE A 6 -3.64 -37.05 25.76
N GLU A 7 -4.58 -37.78 26.37
CA GLU A 7 -5.77 -38.26 25.66
C GLU A 7 -6.83 -37.15 25.64
N VAL A 8 -7.07 -36.58 24.46
CA VAL A 8 -8.19 -35.66 24.24
C VAL A 8 -9.46 -36.49 24.11
N PHE A 9 -10.28 -36.46 25.15
CA PHE A 9 -11.61 -37.07 25.15
C PHE A 9 -12.50 -36.35 24.12
N SER A 10 -12.80 -37.04 23.03
CA SER A 10 -13.67 -36.58 21.94
C SER A 10 -15.11 -36.41 22.42
N LYS A 11 -15.50 -35.17 22.76
CA LYS A 11 -16.88 -34.67 22.67
C LYS A 11 -16.87 -33.20 22.27
N GLY A 12 -16.90 -32.95 20.96
CA GLY A 12 -17.05 -31.59 20.44
C GLY A 12 -16.48 -31.41 19.04
N SER A 13 -17.00 -32.13 18.05
CA SER A 13 -16.58 -32.03 16.64
C SER A 13 -16.87 -30.66 15.98
N ILE A 14 -17.30 -29.65 16.74
CA ILE A 14 -17.66 -28.31 16.24
C ILE A 14 -16.59 -27.26 16.59
N LEU A 15 -15.71 -27.51 17.57
CA LEU A 15 -14.68 -26.53 17.97
C LEU A 15 -13.43 -26.54 17.07
N LEU A 16 -13.12 -27.64 16.40
CA LEU A 16 -11.90 -27.75 15.58
C LEU A 16 -12.04 -27.12 14.17
N ALA A 17 -13.26 -27.07 13.63
CA ALA A 17 -13.53 -26.43 12.33
C ALA A 17 -13.51 -24.89 12.41
N ALA A 18 -13.84 -24.32 13.57
CA ALA A 18 -13.85 -22.88 13.77
C ALA A 18 -12.42 -22.27 13.84
N PHE A 19 -11.43 -23.05 14.31
CA PHE A 19 -10.03 -22.60 14.37
C PHE A 19 -9.29 -22.71 13.04
N ALA A 20 -9.66 -23.65 12.16
CA ALA A 20 -9.08 -23.79 10.82
C ALA A 20 -9.57 -22.71 9.84
N ALA A 21 -10.73 -22.10 10.09
CA ALA A 21 -11.27 -21.02 9.25
C ALA A 21 -10.53 -19.67 9.45
N PHE A 22 -9.74 -19.52 10.52
CA PHE A 22 -8.87 -18.35 10.75
C PHE A 22 -7.43 -18.56 10.25
N ALA A 23 -7.14 -19.70 9.61
CA ALA A 23 -5.78 -20.09 9.26
C ALA A 23 -5.16 -19.41 8.00
N PRO A 24 -5.81 -18.48 7.28
CA PRO A 24 -5.07 -17.64 6.33
C PRO A 24 -5.42 -16.15 6.49
N LEU A 25 -4.89 -15.50 7.53
CA LEU A 25 -4.66 -14.05 7.48
C LEU A 25 -3.17 -13.70 7.41
N CYS A 26 -2.33 -14.67 7.04
CA CYS A 26 -1.02 -14.38 6.48
C CYS A 26 -1.21 -14.08 4.98
N GLY A 27 -1.93 -12.99 4.68
CA GLY A 27 -1.94 -12.43 3.33
C GLY A 27 -0.52 -11.95 3.06
N SER A 28 0.18 -12.59 2.12
CA SER A 28 1.49 -12.13 1.73
C SER A 28 1.32 -10.83 0.97
N PHE A 29 1.64 -9.70 1.60
CA PHE A 29 1.83 -8.44 0.89
C PHE A 29 2.86 -8.68 -0.22
N SER A 30 2.43 -8.48 -1.47
CA SER A 30 3.30 -8.64 -2.64
C SER A 30 3.43 -7.31 -3.35
N VAL A 31 4.60 -7.06 -3.93
CA VAL A 31 4.85 -5.84 -4.72
C VAL A 31 5.33 -6.27 -6.10
N THR A 32 4.64 -5.80 -7.13
CA THR A 32 5.08 -5.89 -8.52
C THR A 32 5.53 -4.50 -8.95
N THR A 33 6.84 -4.32 -9.12
CA THR A 33 7.41 -3.03 -9.53
C THR A 33 6.96 -2.64 -10.94
N THR A 34 6.56 -1.39 -11.12
CA THR A 34 6.20 -0.83 -12.43
C THR A 34 6.26 0.69 -12.36
N SER A 35 6.68 1.32 -13.45
CA SER A 35 6.61 2.77 -13.66
C SER A 35 5.53 3.17 -14.68
N ASP A 36 4.66 2.23 -15.08
CA ASP A 36 3.53 2.55 -15.93
C ASP A 36 2.50 3.37 -15.14
N ALA A 37 2.38 4.64 -15.50
CA ALA A 37 1.54 5.59 -14.79
C ALA A 37 0.06 5.17 -14.80
N ASN A 38 -0.45 4.58 -15.88
CA ASN A 38 -1.84 4.14 -15.95
C ASN A 38 -2.08 2.91 -15.09
N VAL A 39 -1.13 1.99 -15.03
CA VAL A 39 -1.22 0.83 -14.12
C VAL A 39 -1.24 1.28 -12.67
N LEU A 40 -0.35 2.20 -12.28
CA LEU A 40 -0.31 2.76 -10.92
C LEU A 40 -1.58 3.55 -10.58
N ALA A 41 -2.05 4.39 -11.49
CA ALA A 41 -3.28 5.18 -11.30
C ALA A 41 -4.51 4.30 -11.16
N ASN A 42 -4.68 3.30 -12.04
CA ASN A 42 -5.81 2.37 -11.96
C ASN A 42 -5.74 1.45 -10.74
N ALA A 43 -4.56 1.25 -10.13
CA ALA A 43 -4.47 0.53 -8.87
C ALA A 43 -5.00 1.36 -7.68
N ILE A 44 -4.88 2.70 -7.72
CA ILE A 44 -5.37 3.61 -6.67
C ILE A 44 -6.84 4.01 -6.91
N PHE A 45 -7.19 4.35 -8.15
CA PHE A 45 -8.49 4.91 -8.53
C PHE A 45 -9.35 3.86 -9.25
N ASN A 46 -9.72 2.79 -8.54
CA ASN A 46 -10.50 1.66 -9.07
C ASN A 46 -11.93 1.59 -8.51
N GLY A 47 -12.35 2.58 -7.71
CA GLY A 47 -13.68 2.64 -7.13
C GLY A 47 -14.77 2.90 -8.19
N PRO A 48 -16.03 2.53 -7.91
CA PRO A 48 -17.13 2.81 -8.81
C PRO A 48 -17.34 4.33 -8.97
N GLY A 49 -17.67 4.77 -10.18
CA GLY A 49 -17.91 6.19 -10.48
C GLY A 49 -16.65 7.03 -10.68
N ILE A 50 -15.47 6.40 -10.77
CA ILE A 50 -14.20 7.08 -11.07
C ILE A 50 -13.63 6.52 -12.38
N THR A 51 -13.23 7.42 -13.27
CA THR A 51 -12.52 7.07 -14.50
C THR A 51 -11.17 7.77 -14.54
N VAL A 52 -10.08 7.02 -14.73
CA VAL A 52 -8.76 7.59 -15.00
C VAL A 52 -8.71 8.09 -16.44
N LEU A 53 -8.50 9.39 -16.63
CA LEU A 53 -8.41 10.04 -17.95
C LEU A 53 -6.98 9.99 -18.49
N GLN A 54 -6.02 10.28 -17.61
CA GLN A 54 -4.60 10.33 -17.93
C GLN A 54 -3.78 10.17 -16.66
N ALA A 55 -2.59 9.59 -16.79
CA ALA A 55 -1.62 9.52 -15.71
C ALA A 55 -0.21 9.78 -16.24
N THR A 56 0.61 10.42 -15.42
CA THR A 56 2.04 10.60 -15.67
C THR A 56 2.82 10.21 -14.43
N PHE A 57 3.97 9.55 -14.65
CA PHE A 57 4.87 9.13 -13.60
C PHE A 57 6.24 9.77 -13.80
N SER A 58 6.82 10.29 -12.73
CA SER A 58 8.18 10.81 -12.67
C SER A 58 8.89 10.16 -11.48
N GLY A 59 10.00 9.47 -11.74
CA GLY A 59 10.72 8.71 -10.73
C GLY A 59 11.65 7.67 -11.36
N ALA A 60 12.40 6.96 -10.53
CA ALA A 60 13.15 5.79 -10.98
C ALA A 60 12.19 4.64 -11.30
N ALA A 61 12.48 3.82 -12.30
CA ALA A 61 11.58 2.73 -12.71
C ALA A 61 11.27 1.72 -11.59
N VAL A 62 12.19 1.59 -10.62
CA VAL A 62 12.09 0.66 -9.48
C VAL A 62 11.42 1.29 -8.25
N SER A 63 11.11 2.59 -8.27
CA SER A 63 10.64 3.30 -7.07
C SER A 63 9.14 3.21 -6.83
N SER A 64 8.41 2.52 -7.71
CA SER A 64 6.98 2.32 -7.61
C SER A 64 6.56 0.92 -8.04
N GLY A 65 5.33 0.56 -7.70
CA GLY A 65 4.73 -0.71 -8.06
C GLY A 65 3.27 -0.79 -7.66
N THR A 66 2.64 -1.91 -7.97
CA THR A 66 1.32 -2.28 -7.46
C THR A 66 1.46 -3.35 -6.39
N PHE A 67 0.58 -3.33 -5.39
CA PHE A 67 0.49 -4.38 -4.39
C PHE A 67 -0.89 -5.00 -4.34
N THR A 68 -0.93 -6.26 -3.91
CA THR A 68 -2.17 -6.98 -3.57
C THR A 68 -2.15 -7.41 -2.12
N ASP A 69 -3.35 -7.68 -1.58
CA ASP A 69 -3.52 -8.19 -0.22
C ASP A 69 -2.86 -7.30 0.85
N GLY A 70 -3.05 -5.99 0.70
CA GLY A 70 -2.55 -4.97 1.61
C GLY A 70 -3.01 -5.22 3.04
N LEU A 71 -2.07 -5.10 3.98
CA LEU A 71 -2.31 -5.29 5.40
C LEU A 71 -3.29 -4.24 5.94
N GLY A 72 -4.06 -4.60 6.97
CA GLY A 72 -4.97 -3.65 7.63
C GLY A 72 -6.28 -3.37 6.89
N GLY A 73 -6.60 -4.10 5.81
CA GLY A 73 -7.88 -4.01 5.12
C GLY A 73 -7.91 -3.08 3.90
N ILE A 74 -6.77 -2.48 3.54
CA ILE A 74 -6.62 -1.52 2.42
C ILE A 74 -6.75 -2.17 1.03
N GLY A 75 -6.76 -3.50 0.96
CA GLY A 75 -6.93 -4.22 -0.31
C GLY A 75 -5.74 -4.06 -1.26
N ASN A 76 -6.01 -3.78 -2.53
CA ASN A 76 -5.00 -3.66 -3.57
C ASN A 76 -4.73 -2.18 -3.87
N GLY A 77 -3.51 -1.84 -4.24
CA GLY A 77 -3.15 -0.44 -4.49
C GLY A 77 -1.84 -0.26 -5.21
N ALA A 78 -1.35 0.97 -5.24
CA ALA A 78 0.00 1.31 -5.70
C ALA A 78 0.87 1.75 -4.53
N ILE A 79 2.16 1.45 -4.63
CA ILE A 79 3.20 1.92 -3.72
C ILE A 79 4.13 2.88 -4.46
N LEU A 80 4.45 3.99 -3.82
CA LEU A 80 5.42 4.98 -4.28
C LEU A 80 6.44 5.19 -3.18
N THR A 81 7.72 5.11 -3.50
CA THR A 81 8.80 5.08 -2.50
C THR A 81 9.94 6.01 -2.87
N SER A 82 10.65 6.51 -1.85
CA SER A 82 11.90 7.23 -2.03
C SER A 82 13.08 6.32 -2.43
N GLY A 83 12.90 5.01 -2.28
CA GLY A 83 13.87 3.99 -2.65
C GLY A 83 13.35 3.02 -3.69
N THR A 84 13.63 1.73 -3.50
CA THR A 84 13.09 0.66 -4.35
C THR A 84 11.78 0.15 -3.75
N ALA A 85 10.71 0.04 -4.54
CA ALA A 85 9.41 -0.45 -4.08
C ALA A 85 9.47 -1.90 -3.55
N GLY A 86 10.33 -2.75 -4.11
CA GLY A 86 10.61 -4.09 -3.58
C GLY A 86 11.24 -4.09 -2.18
N GLY A 87 11.81 -2.96 -1.74
CA GLY A 87 12.33 -2.75 -0.39
C GLY A 87 11.24 -2.76 0.70
N ALA A 88 9.96 -2.65 0.33
CA ALA A 88 8.84 -2.76 1.25
C ALA A 88 8.56 -4.22 1.69
N LEU A 89 9.12 -5.21 1.01
CA LEU A 89 8.97 -6.62 1.37
C LEU A 89 9.88 -6.99 2.57
N PRO A 90 9.55 -8.03 3.34
CA PRO A 90 10.41 -8.52 4.42
C PRO A 90 11.84 -8.79 3.93
N GLY A 91 12.84 -8.25 4.64
CA GLY A 91 14.25 -8.35 4.24
C GLY A 91 14.65 -7.45 3.07
N GLY A 92 13.77 -6.53 2.66
CA GLY A 92 14.05 -5.52 1.64
C GLY A 92 15.18 -4.57 2.03
N ASN A 93 15.78 -3.93 1.02
CA ASN A 93 16.90 -3.02 1.22
C ASN A 93 16.44 -1.74 1.93
N GLN A 94 17.11 -1.43 3.04
CA GLN A 94 16.97 -0.16 3.74
C GLN A 94 17.94 0.88 3.15
N TYR A 95 17.64 2.17 3.33
CA TYR A 95 18.52 3.28 2.96
C TYR A 95 18.97 3.28 1.49
N SER A 96 18.11 2.76 0.60
CA SER A 96 18.36 2.82 -0.84
C SER A 96 17.71 4.07 -1.40
N ASP A 97 18.52 4.99 -1.89
CA ASP A 97 18.06 6.15 -2.62
C ASP A 97 17.71 5.78 -4.06
N ASN A 98 16.60 6.30 -4.58
CA ASN A 98 16.22 6.08 -5.99
C ASN A 98 16.87 7.10 -6.95
N GLY A 99 17.45 8.18 -6.43
CA GLY A 99 18.19 9.20 -7.18
C GLY A 99 17.35 10.08 -8.11
N ALA A 100 16.03 9.89 -8.16
CA ALA A 100 15.14 10.69 -9.01
C ALA A 100 14.82 12.04 -8.39
N ALA A 101 14.68 13.07 -9.23
CA ALA A 101 14.33 14.41 -8.79
C ALA A 101 12.91 14.48 -8.21
N GLY A 102 12.74 15.32 -7.20
CA GLY A 102 11.45 15.67 -6.61
C GLY A 102 10.68 16.71 -7.41
N SER A 103 9.53 17.13 -6.87
CA SER A 103 8.73 18.19 -7.48
C SER A 103 9.24 19.56 -7.06
N ASP A 104 9.82 20.32 -7.99
CA ASP A 104 10.19 21.72 -7.74
C ASP A 104 8.98 22.56 -7.32
N THR A 105 7.79 22.25 -7.85
CA THR A 105 6.55 22.98 -7.58
C THR A 105 6.03 22.76 -6.16
N TYR A 106 6.11 21.52 -5.64
CA TYR A 106 5.48 21.16 -4.36
C TYR A 106 6.49 20.98 -3.22
N CYS A 107 7.72 20.59 -3.53
CA CYS A 107 8.77 20.28 -2.56
C CYS A 107 9.93 21.29 -2.62
N GLY A 108 9.96 22.16 -3.63
CA GLY A 108 11.05 23.09 -3.88
C GLY A 108 12.21 22.46 -4.67
N ALA A 109 13.08 23.33 -5.17
CA ALA A 109 14.23 22.92 -5.98
C ALA A 109 15.24 22.08 -5.19
N ASN A 110 15.93 21.19 -5.89
CA ASN A 110 16.97 20.30 -5.35
C ASN A 110 16.45 19.26 -4.33
N THR A 111 15.20 18.86 -4.45
CA THR A 111 14.68 17.68 -3.76
C THR A 111 14.94 16.42 -4.58
N PHE A 112 15.22 15.30 -3.92
CA PHE A 112 15.60 14.03 -4.55
C PHE A 112 14.87 12.87 -3.87
N ASN A 113 15.03 11.68 -4.46
CA ASN A 113 14.48 10.42 -3.97
C ASN A 113 12.94 10.44 -3.97
N ALA A 114 12.36 10.81 -5.12
CA ALA A 114 10.92 10.93 -5.27
C ALA A 114 10.34 9.91 -6.27
N ALA A 115 9.08 9.54 -6.03
CA ALA A 115 8.23 8.84 -6.97
C ALA A 115 6.92 9.63 -7.04
N ILE A 116 6.67 10.27 -8.17
CA ILE A 116 5.57 11.22 -8.35
C ILE A 116 4.61 10.64 -9.37
N LEU A 117 3.36 10.44 -8.97
CA LEU A 117 2.26 10.08 -9.85
C LEU A 117 1.29 11.26 -9.90
N THR A 118 1.04 11.77 -11.11
CA THR A 118 0.01 12.78 -11.36
C THR A 118 -1.10 12.16 -12.19
N VAL A 119 -2.34 12.24 -11.69
CA VAL A 119 -3.51 11.58 -12.29
C VAL A 119 -4.61 12.59 -12.55
N GLY A 120 -5.15 12.59 -13.76
CA GLY A 120 -6.41 13.24 -14.09
C GLY A 120 -7.53 12.22 -14.02
N ILE A 121 -8.57 12.51 -13.24
CA ILE A 121 -9.75 11.65 -13.07
C ILE A 121 -11.03 12.39 -13.46
N ALA A 122 -12.02 11.63 -13.92
CA ALA A 122 -13.41 12.05 -14.02
C ALA A 122 -14.24 11.34 -12.94
N ILE A 123 -15.24 12.06 -12.42
CA ILE A 123 -16.22 11.54 -11.46
C ILE A 123 -17.57 11.45 -12.18
N ASP A 124 -18.16 10.27 -12.17
CA ASP A 124 -19.42 10.00 -12.87
C ASP A 124 -20.61 10.72 -12.18
N PRO A 125 -21.67 11.04 -12.93
CA PRO A 125 -22.90 11.58 -12.36
C PRO A 125 -23.47 10.66 -11.26
N GLY A 126 -23.86 11.27 -10.14
CA GLY A 126 -24.38 10.54 -8.96
C GLY A 126 -23.34 10.29 -7.87
N TYR A 127 -22.06 10.58 -8.13
CA TYR A 127 -20.99 10.61 -7.14
C TYR A 127 -20.60 12.06 -6.81
N ASN A 128 -20.29 12.33 -5.55
CA ASN A 128 -20.03 13.70 -5.06
C ASN A 128 -18.55 13.97 -4.77
N GLY A 129 -17.66 13.03 -5.07
CA GLY A 129 -16.25 13.16 -4.74
C GLY A 129 -15.50 11.84 -4.81
N VAL A 130 -14.24 11.90 -4.39
CA VAL A 130 -13.34 10.76 -4.31
C VAL A 130 -12.88 10.58 -2.86
N GLN A 131 -12.87 9.33 -2.40
CA GLN A 131 -12.19 8.94 -1.18
C GLN A 131 -10.93 8.17 -1.58
N VAL A 132 -9.79 8.58 -1.04
CA VAL A 132 -8.52 7.85 -1.23
C VAL A 132 -7.98 7.50 0.14
N GLU A 133 -7.56 6.25 0.29
CA GLU A 133 -6.90 5.75 1.48
C GLU A 133 -5.40 5.65 1.23
N PHE A 134 -4.61 6.18 2.17
CA PHE A 134 -3.15 6.15 2.10
C PHE A 134 -2.60 5.51 3.37
N ILE A 135 -1.59 4.67 3.19
CA ILE A 135 -0.69 4.29 4.26
C ILE A 135 0.66 4.93 3.99
N LEU A 136 1.15 5.67 4.98
CA LEU A 136 2.51 6.16 4.98
C LEU A 136 3.36 5.20 5.79
N ALA A 137 4.54 4.90 5.25
CA ALA A 137 5.54 4.08 5.92
C ALA A 137 6.88 4.81 5.85
N SER A 138 7.55 4.92 6.98
CA SER A 138 8.94 5.37 7.07
C SER A 138 9.76 4.30 7.79
N VAL A 139 11.07 4.33 7.60
CA VAL A 139 12.01 3.62 8.46
C VAL A 139 12.73 4.69 9.27
N GLU A 140 12.63 4.60 10.59
CA GLU A 140 13.42 5.42 11.52
C GLU A 140 14.87 4.93 11.55
N GLU A 141 15.83 5.86 11.67
CA GLU A 141 17.25 5.53 11.75
C GLU A 141 17.53 4.62 12.97
N GLY A 142 18.22 3.49 12.74
CA GLY A 142 18.63 2.56 13.81
C GLY A 142 17.75 1.33 14.03
N TYR A 143 16.67 1.14 13.27
CA TYR A 143 15.83 -0.06 13.34
C TYR A 143 16.04 -1.00 12.13
N VAL A 144 16.40 -2.26 12.40
CA VAL A 144 16.60 -3.33 11.39
C VAL A 144 15.29 -3.98 10.92
N ASN A 145 14.14 -3.49 11.37
CA ASN A 145 12.82 -3.97 10.97
C ASN A 145 11.94 -2.77 10.62
N LEU A 146 11.19 -2.90 9.50
CA LEU A 146 10.17 -1.94 9.08
C LEU A 146 9.16 -1.71 10.21
N GLN A 147 9.30 -0.60 10.94
CA GLN A 147 8.19 -0.07 11.73
C GLN A 147 7.38 0.82 10.80
N VAL A 148 6.37 0.25 10.16
CA VAL A 148 5.36 1.06 9.47
C VAL A 148 4.63 1.87 10.54
N SER A 149 4.98 3.15 10.70
CA SER A 149 4.15 4.09 11.45
C SER A 149 2.90 4.37 10.62
N MET A 150 1.89 3.52 10.81
CA MET A 150 0.61 3.59 10.11
C MET A 150 -0.24 4.73 10.68
N ASP A 151 0.00 5.95 10.23
CA ASP A 151 -0.91 7.06 10.51
C ASP A 151 -2.10 7.00 9.54
N TRP A 152 -3.27 6.67 10.07
CA TRP A 152 -4.54 6.70 9.34
C TRP A 152 -4.97 8.16 9.11
N CYS A 153 -4.60 8.73 7.97
CA CYS A 153 -5.17 10.00 7.51
C CYS A 153 -6.31 9.76 6.52
N ASN A 154 -7.56 9.86 6.99
CA ASN A 154 -8.73 9.95 6.12
C ASN A 154 -8.85 11.38 5.58
N TYR A 155 -8.51 11.61 4.31
CA TYR A 155 -8.85 12.86 3.63
C TYR A 155 -10.23 12.74 3.00
N ARG A 156 -11.23 13.43 3.59
CA ARG A 156 -12.54 13.63 2.98
C ARG A 156 -12.57 15.01 2.33
N LEU A 157 -12.46 15.05 1.00
CA LEU A 157 -12.74 16.27 0.25
C LEU A 157 -14.25 16.52 0.32
N THR A 158 -14.66 17.44 1.18
CA THR A 158 -16.06 17.88 1.27
C THR A 158 -16.11 19.24 0.61
N ASP A 159 -16.66 19.32 -0.61
CA ASP A 159 -16.93 20.61 -1.22
C ASP A 159 -18.15 21.22 -0.51
N THR A 160 -17.92 22.23 0.32
CA THR A 160 -18.99 23.10 0.79
C THR A 160 -19.18 24.20 -0.24
N LEU A 161 -20.04 23.92 -1.22
CA LEU A 161 -20.68 24.99 -1.97
C LEU A 161 -21.60 25.75 -1.00
N GLN A 162 -21.18 26.95 -0.59
CA GLN A 162 -22.08 28.02 -0.15
C GLN A 162 -22.16 29.07 -1.24
#